data_AF-A0A2S2PI55-F1
#
_entry.id   AF-A0A2S2PI55-F1
#
_cell.length_a   1.000
_cell.length_b   1.000
_cell.length_c   1.000
_cell.angle_alpha   90.00
_cell.angle_beta   90.00
_cell.angle_gamma   90.00
#
_symmetry.space_group_name_H-M   'P 1'
#
loop_
_entity.id
_entity.type
_entity.pdbx_description
1 polymer ?
#
loop_
_entity_poly.entity_id
_entity_poly.type
_entity_poly.pdbx_seq_one_letter_code
_entity_poly.pdbx_strand_id
1 'polypeptide(L)'
;MFQRFNVQFRFGFSIGKIILFFEIMDVNISDIFENRRGRKCAVINSYKFREFRENKDTTKVFRCTNRKCTVTAKLTSNLKTVISINGEHRNDELVEETITKQTVISVLKRKATTNLNVKPNIKLIRQELRNCPKLENISHSDVRLFRKSVYEARRKIFHKIPKSLFEAKAMIFQNKKDFVSNNETFCFMDSKSSVPIFTN
;
A
#
# COMPACT_ATOMS: atom_id res chain seq x y z
N MET A 1 8.72 -31.97 2.20
CA MET A 1 9.44 -32.77 1.20
C MET A 1 8.80 -32.52 -0.15
N PHE A 2 9.25 -31.54 -0.95
CA PHE A 2 8.98 -31.39 -2.40
C PHE A 2 9.98 -30.34 -2.91
N GLN A 3 11.14 -30.78 -3.41
CA GLN A 3 11.53 -31.10 -4.79
C GLN A 3 12.01 -29.85 -5.57
N ARG A 4 13.33 -29.74 -5.67
CA ARG A 4 14.09 -28.78 -6.49
C ARG A 4 13.95 -29.17 -7.96
N PHE A 5 13.74 -28.21 -8.87
CA PHE A 5 14.03 -28.42 -10.29
C PHE A 5 14.72 -27.20 -10.91
N ASN A 6 15.90 -27.48 -11.50
CA ASN A 6 16.64 -26.68 -12.46
C ASN A 6 16.03 -26.91 -13.85
N VAL A 7 16.15 -25.93 -14.76
CA VAL A 7 15.73 -26.10 -16.16
C VAL A 7 16.90 -25.79 -17.10
N GLN A 8 17.16 -26.68 -18.05
CA GLN A 8 18.26 -26.64 -19.01
C GLN A 8 17.74 -26.98 -20.41
N PHE A 9 18.07 -26.18 -21.41
CA PHE A 9 17.54 -26.30 -22.78
C PHE A 9 18.23 -27.44 -23.57
N ARG A 10 17.45 -28.32 -24.22
CA ARG A 10 17.94 -29.19 -25.30
C ARG A 10 17.02 -29.14 -26.50
N PHE A 11 17.59 -28.84 -27.66
CA PHE A 11 16.90 -28.90 -28.96
C PHE A 11 17.06 -30.31 -29.53
N GLY A 12 15.94 -30.99 -29.80
CA GLY A 12 15.90 -32.25 -30.53
C GLY A 12 15.07 -32.06 -31.81
N PHE A 13 15.71 -32.23 -32.97
CA PHE A 13 15.00 -32.29 -34.25
C PHE A 13 14.59 -33.74 -34.55
N SER A 14 13.30 -33.97 -34.76
CA SER A 14 12.81 -35.15 -35.47
C SER A 14 11.88 -34.70 -36.59
N ILE A 15 12.05 -35.33 -37.75
CA ILE A 15 11.46 -34.99 -39.04
C ILE A 15 9.93 -34.86 -38.90
N GLY A 16 9.40 -33.67 -39.19
CA GLY A 16 7.98 -33.47 -39.53
C GLY A 16 7.03 -32.91 -38.44
N LYS A 17 7.46 -32.68 -37.20
CA LYS A 17 6.63 -31.99 -36.19
C LYS A 17 7.50 -31.21 -35.21
N ILE A 18 7.41 -29.87 -35.22
CA ILE A 18 7.90 -29.04 -34.13
C ILE A 18 6.94 -29.23 -32.96
N ILE A 19 7.28 -30.11 -32.03
CA ILE A 19 6.58 -30.22 -30.74
C ILE A 19 7.27 -29.21 -29.82
N LEU A 20 6.63 -28.05 -29.60
CA LEU A 20 7.03 -27.11 -28.58
C LEU A 20 6.69 -27.72 -27.21
N PHE A 21 7.68 -28.34 -26.55
CA PHE A 21 7.60 -28.60 -25.12
C PHE A 21 7.82 -27.28 -24.38
N PHE A 22 6.73 -26.69 -23.86
CA PHE A 22 6.81 -25.58 -22.92
C PHE A 22 7.15 -26.14 -21.53
N GLU A 23 8.37 -25.92 -21.06
CA GLU A 23 8.66 -26.04 -19.63
C GLU A 23 8.03 -24.85 -18.90
N ILE A 24 7.12 -25.17 -17.98
CA ILE A 24 6.45 -24.22 -17.11
C ILE A 24 7.48 -23.72 -16.11
N MET A 25 7.99 -22.50 -16.29
CA MET A 25 8.63 -21.78 -15.19
C MET A 25 7.54 -21.47 -14.15
N ASP A 26 7.61 -22.09 -12.97
CA ASP A 26 6.69 -21.86 -11.86
C ASP A 26 6.88 -20.45 -11.26
N VAL A 27 6.40 -19.44 -11.98
CA VAL A 27 6.35 -18.06 -11.52
C VAL A 27 5.24 -17.95 -10.48
N ASN A 28 5.64 -17.99 -9.21
CA ASN A 28 4.71 -17.97 -8.09
C ASN A 28 4.50 -16.57 -7.52
N ILE A 29 3.26 -16.31 -7.11
CA ILE A 29 2.89 -15.10 -6.39
C ILE A 29 3.11 -15.37 -4.91
N SER A 30 4.07 -14.65 -4.34
CA SER A 30 4.44 -14.80 -2.92
C SER A 30 3.51 -14.05 -1.96
N ASP A 31 2.96 -12.91 -2.38
CA ASP A 31 2.06 -12.11 -1.55
C ASP A 31 1.21 -11.16 -2.41
N ILE A 32 0.00 -10.86 -1.95
CA ILE A 32 -0.93 -9.90 -2.55
C ILE A 32 -1.50 -9.02 -1.46
N PHE A 33 -1.31 -7.71 -1.61
CA PHE A 33 -1.79 -6.72 -0.65
C PHE A 33 -2.25 -5.45 -1.32
N GLU A 34 -2.89 -4.56 -0.57
CA GLU A 34 -3.33 -3.27 -1.07
C GLU A 34 -2.42 -2.15 -0.59
N ASN A 35 -2.18 -1.18 -1.47
CA ASN A 35 -1.51 0.05 -1.08
C ASN A 35 -2.45 1.01 -0.34
N ARG A 36 -1.91 2.13 0.17
CA ARG A 36 -2.68 3.17 0.87
C ARG A 36 -3.90 3.68 0.08
N ARG A 37 -3.85 3.68 -1.25
CA ARG A 37 -4.92 4.17 -2.14
C ARG A 37 -5.91 3.07 -2.55
N GLY A 38 -5.82 1.88 -1.95
CA GLY A 38 -6.68 0.73 -2.26
C GLY A 38 -6.35 0.03 -3.57
N ARG A 39 -5.23 0.36 -4.25
CA ARG A 39 -4.82 -0.39 -5.45
C ARG A 39 -4.02 -1.61 -5.06
N LYS A 40 -4.21 -2.71 -5.78
CA LYS A 40 -3.55 -3.98 -5.48
C LYS A 40 -2.07 -3.95 -5.86
N CYS A 41 -1.29 -4.65 -5.07
CA CYS A 41 0.13 -4.90 -5.24
C CYS A 41 0.36 -6.41 -5.13
N ALA A 42 1.23 -6.93 -5.99
CA ALA A 42 1.60 -8.34 -6.01
C ALA A 42 3.11 -8.45 -5.88
N VAL A 43 3.59 -9.47 -5.17
CA VAL A 43 5.01 -9.80 -5.06
C VAL A 43 5.25 -11.08 -5.82
N ILE A 44 6.04 -11.00 -6.89
CA ILE A 44 6.28 -12.10 -7.83
C ILE A 44 7.79 -12.21 -7.99
N ASN A 45 8.35 -13.40 -7.73
CA ASN A 45 9.80 -13.65 -7.78
C ASN A 45 10.61 -12.58 -7.03
N SER A 46 10.23 -12.23 -5.80
CA SER A 46 10.88 -11.20 -4.98
C SER A 46 10.85 -9.77 -5.55
N TYR A 47 10.10 -9.53 -6.63
CA TYR A 47 9.84 -8.19 -7.16
C TYR A 47 8.44 -7.72 -6.81
N LYS A 48 8.34 -6.44 -6.46
CA LYS A 48 7.07 -5.80 -6.12
C LYS A 48 6.46 -5.11 -7.32
N PHE A 49 5.23 -5.50 -7.64
CA PHE A 49 4.42 -4.92 -8.69
C PHE A 49 3.20 -4.18 -8.15
N ARG A 50 2.69 -3.23 -8.93
CA ARG A 50 1.50 -2.41 -8.67
C ARG A 50 0.52 -2.58 -9.82
N GLU A 51 -0.76 -2.69 -9.49
CA GLU A 51 -1.85 -2.67 -10.47
C GLU A 51 -1.82 -1.36 -11.28
N PHE A 52 -1.82 -1.53 -12.61
CA PHE A 52 -1.73 -0.43 -13.56
C PHE A 52 -3.05 -0.26 -14.34
N ARG A 53 -3.51 -1.33 -15.00
CA ARG A 53 -4.75 -1.33 -15.79
C ARG A 53 -5.39 -2.71 -15.83
N GLU A 54 -6.64 -2.75 -16.25
CA GLU A 54 -7.38 -3.97 -16.58
C GLU A 54 -7.59 -4.02 -18.10
N ASN A 55 -7.40 -5.18 -18.70
CA ASN A 55 -7.66 -5.39 -20.13
C ASN A 55 -9.12 -5.84 -20.35
N LYS A 56 -9.60 -5.73 -21.59
CA LYS A 56 -10.95 -6.20 -21.98
C LYS A 56 -11.15 -7.69 -21.70
N ASP A 57 -10.09 -8.49 -21.80
CA ASP A 57 -10.11 -9.94 -21.55
C ASP A 57 -10.15 -10.29 -20.05
N THR A 58 -10.61 -9.38 -19.18
CA THR A 58 -10.64 -9.49 -17.71
C THR A 58 -9.27 -9.70 -17.03
N THR A 59 -8.17 -9.67 -17.78
CA THR A 59 -6.82 -9.80 -17.23
C THR A 59 -6.33 -8.50 -16.61
N LYS A 60 -5.61 -8.60 -15.49
CA LYS A 60 -5.07 -7.43 -14.77
C LYS A 60 -3.59 -7.28 -15.06
N VAL A 61 -3.19 -6.07 -15.44
CA VAL A 61 -1.81 -5.73 -15.75
C VAL A 61 -1.19 -5.00 -14.58
N PHE A 62 -0.05 -5.52 -14.15
CA PHE A 62 0.77 -5.02 -13.08
C PHE A 62 2.10 -4.49 -13.64
N ARG A 63 2.62 -3.40 -13.09
CA ARG A 63 3.93 -2.82 -13.43
C ARG A 63 4.85 -2.87 -12.22
N CYS A 64 6.14 -3.09 -12.44
CA CYS A 64 7.13 -3.00 -11.38
C CYS A 64 7.01 -1.65 -10.64
N THR A 65 7.21 -1.67 -9.32
CA THR A 65 7.14 -0.46 -8.50
C THR A 65 8.37 0.44 -8.63
N ASN A 66 9.50 -0.09 -9.09
CA ASN A 66 10.68 0.70 -9.40
C ASN A 66 10.42 1.53 -10.67
N ARG A 67 10.56 2.86 -10.57
CA ARG A 67 10.26 3.80 -11.68
C ARG A 67 11.16 3.62 -12.89
N LYS A 68 12.39 3.13 -12.70
CA LYS A 68 13.35 2.87 -13.78
C LYS A 68 13.11 1.52 -14.46
N CYS A 69 12.25 0.68 -13.89
CA CYS A 69 11.95 -0.65 -14.39
C CYS A 69 10.70 -0.61 -15.27
N THR A 70 10.78 -1.23 -16.44
CA THR A 70 9.70 -1.31 -17.42
C THR A 70 8.96 -2.65 -17.39
N VAL A 71 9.37 -3.57 -16.51
CA VAL A 71 8.78 -4.91 -16.42
C VAL A 71 7.30 -4.83 -16.05
N THR A 72 6.51 -5.62 -16.76
CA THR A 72 5.08 -5.78 -16.52
C THR A 72 4.70 -7.24 -16.36
N ALA A 73 3.73 -7.51 -15.50
CA ALA A 73 3.18 -8.85 -15.28
C ALA A 73 1.68 -8.82 -15.58
N LYS A 74 1.18 -9.83 -16.29
CA LYS A 74 -0.26 -10.06 -16.48
C LYS A 74 -0.70 -11.15 -15.53
N LEU A 75 -1.72 -10.87 -14.73
CA LEU A 75 -2.34 -11.81 -13.82
C LEU A 75 -3.79 -12.04 -14.24
N THR A 76 -4.30 -13.22 -13.88
CA THR A 76 -5.73 -13.53 -13.98
C THR A 76 -6.54 -12.58 -13.09
N SER A 77 -7.82 -12.36 -13.39
CA SER A 77 -8.72 -11.49 -12.61
C SER A 77 -8.76 -11.86 -11.12
N ASN A 78 -8.66 -13.16 -10.83
CA ASN A 78 -8.61 -13.73 -9.47
C ASN A 78 -7.26 -13.54 -8.77
N LEU A 79 -6.24 -13.01 -9.46
CA LEU A 79 -4.88 -12.76 -8.98
C LEU A 79 -4.15 -13.99 -8.43
N LYS A 80 -4.59 -15.20 -8.78
CA LYS A 80 -3.96 -16.44 -8.30
C LYS A 80 -2.82 -16.92 -9.20
N THR A 81 -2.85 -16.57 -10.48
CA THR A 81 -1.91 -17.07 -11.48
C THR A 81 -1.31 -15.93 -12.29
N VAL A 82 -0.01 -16.07 -12.60
CA VAL A 82 0.71 -15.19 -13.52
C VAL A 82 0.58 -15.78 -14.91
N ILE A 83 0.04 -14.99 -15.84
CA ILE A 83 -0.17 -15.38 -17.24
C ILE A 83 1.11 -15.14 -18.04
N SER A 84 1.76 -14.00 -17.81
CA SER A 84 3.01 -13.64 -18.50
C SER A 84 3.74 -12.54 -17.74
N ILE A 85 5.06 -12.53 -17.86
CA ILE A 85 5.92 -11.41 -17.46
C ILE A 85 6.64 -10.93 -18.72
N ASN A 86 6.57 -9.62 -18.96
CA ASN A 86 7.18 -8.99 -20.12
C ASN A 86 8.31 -8.05 -19.66
N GLY A 87 9.49 -8.26 -20.23
CA GLY A 87 10.71 -7.51 -19.94
C GLY A 87 11.56 -8.15 -18.85
N GLU A 88 12.75 -7.60 -18.65
CA GLU A 88 13.72 -8.08 -17.67
C GLU A 88 13.99 -7.04 -16.58
N HIS A 89 14.12 -7.51 -15.35
CA HIS A 89 14.50 -6.66 -14.23
C HIS A 89 15.99 -6.31 -14.34
N ARG A 90 16.28 -5.00 -14.40
CA ARG A 90 17.65 -4.45 -14.27
C ARG A 90 17.93 -3.91 -12.86
N ASN A 91 17.03 -4.21 -11.93
CA ASN A 91 17.08 -3.74 -10.57
C ASN A 91 17.21 -4.95 -9.64
N ASP A 92 17.81 -4.74 -8.48
CA ASP A 92 17.98 -5.80 -7.51
C ASP A 92 16.63 -6.34 -7.03
N GLU A 93 16.65 -7.63 -6.71
CA GLU A 93 15.57 -8.31 -6.02
C GLU A 93 15.35 -7.69 -4.63
N LEU A 94 14.10 -7.67 -4.17
CA LEU A 94 13.82 -7.21 -2.82
C LEU A 94 14.07 -8.34 -1.84
N VAL A 95 14.82 -8.04 -0.78
CA VAL A 95 14.96 -8.92 0.37
C VAL A 95 13.58 -9.11 1.03
N GLU A 96 13.29 -10.33 1.47
CA GLU A 96 12.01 -10.71 2.06
C GLU A 96 11.61 -9.84 3.27
N GLU A 97 12.58 -9.48 4.11
CA GLU A 97 12.38 -8.53 5.20
C GLU A 97 11.83 -7.19 4.72
N THR A 98 12.39 -6.67 3.62
CA THR A 98 11.97 -5.40 3.04
C THR A 98 10.54 -5.49 2.50
N ILE A 99 10.20 -6.61 1.86
CA ILE A 99 8.84 -6.87 1.37
C ILE A 99 7.87 -6.88 2.56
N THR A 100 8.16 -7.69 3.58
CA THR A 100 7.32 -7.84 4.78
C THR A 100 7.08 -6.48 5.46
N LYS A 101 8.14 -5.71 5.69
CA LYS A 101 8.05 -4.35 6.27
C LYS A 101 7.17 -3.44 5.43
N GLN A 102 7.32 -3.45 4.11
CA GLN A 102 6.51 -2.62 3.21
C GLN A 102 5.04 -3.04 3.18
N THR A 103 4.76 -4.35 3.23
CA THR A 103 3.40 -4.89 3.31
C THR A 103 2.73 -4.41 4.60
N VAL A 104 3.36 -4.62 5.75
CA VAL A 104 2.85 -4.19 7.07
C VAL A 104 2.61 -2.68 7.12
N ILE A 105 3.56 -1.86 6.65
CA ILE A 105 3.41 -0.41 6.58
C ILE A 105 2.21 0.00 5.71
N SER A 106 1.99 -0.68 4.58
CA SER A 106 0.89 -0.36 3.67
C SER A 106 -0.46 -0.62 4.33
N VAL A 107 -0.60 -1.76 5.01
CA VAL A 107 -1.80 -2.12 5.76
C VAL A 107 -2.02 -1.15 6.93
N LEU A 108 -0.99 -0.86 7.71
CA LEU A 108 -1.05 0.07 8.84
C LEU A 108 -1.46 1.48 8.40
N LYS A 109 -0.87 2.01 7.33
CA LYS A 109 -1.22 3.34 6.81
C LYS A 109 -2.69 3.38 6.39
N ARG A 110 -3.19 2.33 5.71
CA ARG A 110 -4.61 2.23 5.31
C ARG A 110 -5.53 2.21 6.53
N LYS A 111 -5.31 1.29 7.49
CA LYS A 111 -6.15 1.20 8.70
C LYS A 111 -6.10 2.48 9.54
N ALA A 112 -4.94 3.13 9.61
CA ALA A 112 -4.77 4.39 10.32
C ALA A 112 -5.56 5.54 9.71
N THR A 113 -5.77 5.52 8.38
CA THR A 113 -6.54 6.52 7.65
C THR A 113 -8.05 6.22 7.60
N THR A 114 -8.44 4.94 7.64
CA THR A 114 -9.86 4.53 7.68
C THR A 114 -10.45 4.65 9.08
N ASN A 115 -9.71 4.21 10.10
CA ASN A 115 -10.17 4.18 11.49
C ASN A 115 -9.49 5.29 12.30
N LEU A 116 -9.98 6.53 12.18
CA LEU A 116 -9.41 7.69 12.87
C LEU A 116 -9.57 7.62 14.41
N ASN A 117 -10.61 6.95 14.88
CA ASN A 117 -10.98 6.87 16.30
C ASN A 117 -10.14 5.86 17.09
N VAL A 118 -9.39 4.98 16.42
CA VAL A 118 -8.57 3.99 17.10
C VAL A 118 -7.33 4.66 17.70
N LYS A 119 -7.40 4.97 18.99
CA LYS A 119 -6.25 5.35 19.81
C LYS A 119 -6.01 4.26 20.88
N PRO A 120 -4.76 3.95 21.23
CA PRO A 120 -3.52 4.50 20.68
C PRO A 120 -3.04 3.84 19.38
N ASN A 121 -2.15 4.49 18.63
CA ASN A 121 -1.50 3.93 17.42
C ASN A 121 -0.88 2.54 17.67
N ILE A 122 -0.40 2.29 18.90
CA ILE A 122 0.21 1.03 19.28
C ILE A 122 -0.78 -0.15 19.25
N LYS A 123 -2.09 0.10 19.41
CA LYS A 123 -3.11 -0.95 19.31
C LYS A 123 -3.21 -1.49 17.88
N LEU A 124 -3.22 -0.60 16.88
CA LEU A 124 -3.20 -0.98 15.46
C LEU A 124 -1.93 -1.76 15.12
N ILE A 125 -0.76 -1.29 15.57
CA ILE A 125 0.53 -1.94 15.29
C ILE A 125 0.57 -3.34 15.89
N ARG A 126 0.19 -3.49 17.16
CA ARG A 126 0.15 -4.82 17.81
C ARG A 126 -0.81 -5.78 17.11
N GLN A 127 -1.96 -5.29 16.67
CA GLN A 127 -2.93 -6.12 15.95
C GLN A 127 -2.38 -6.58 14.60
N GLU A 128 -1.75 -5.70 13.81
CA GLU A 128 -1.14 -6.11 12.54
C GLU A 128 0.04 -7.05 12.74
N LEU A 129 0.88 -6.84 13.75
CA LEU A 129 2.01 -7.73 14.02
C LEU A 129 1.55 -9.13 14.45
N ARG A 130 0.47 -9.24 15.23
CA ARG A 130 -0.13 -10.54 15.59
C ARG A 130 -0.67 -11.29 14.37
N ASN A 131 -1.16 -10.57 13.37
CA ASN A 131 -1.72 -11.15 12.16
C ASN A 131 -0.68 -11.29 11.04
N CYS A 132 0.59 -10.95 11.29
CA CYS A 132 1.65 -11.02 10.31
C CYS A 132 2.24 -12.45 10.30
N PRO A 133 2.13 -13.19 9.19
CA PRO A 133 2.64 -14.56 9.11
C PRO A 133 4.18 -14.64 9.14
N LYS A 134 4.87 -13.55 8.77
CA LYS A 134 6.33 -13.47 8.65
C LYS A 134 6.91 -12.55 9.72
N LEU A 135 6.55 -12.77 10.98
CA LEU A 135 6.92 -11.90 12.09
C LEU A 135 8.44 -11.92 12.34
N GLU A 136 9.11 -13.05 12.06
CA GLU A 136 10.56 -13.21 12.16
C GLU A 136 11.36 -12.20 11.32
N ASN A 137 10.76 -11.69 10.25
CA ASN A 137 11.34 -10.68 9.36
C ASN A 137 11.18 -9.23 9.89
N ILE A 138 10.65 -9.06 11.10
CA ILE A 138 10.38 -7.75 11.72
C ILE A 138 11.18 -7.62 13.01
N SER A 139 12.11 -6.66 13.00
CA SER A 139 12.90 -6.34 14.20
C SER A 139 12.16 -5.39 15.13
N HIS A 140 12.59 -5.33 16.40
CA HIS A 140 12.05 -4.36 17.36
C HIS A 140 12.28 -2.90 16.91
N SER A 141 13.37 -2.64 16.18
CA SER A 141 13.66 -1.30 15.63
C SER A 141 12.62 -0.83 14.61
N ASP A 142 12.01 -1.77 13.86
CA ASP A 142 11.00 -1.48 12.85
C ASP A 142 9.69 -0.96 13.45
N VAL A 143 9.39 -1.30 14.71
CA VAL A 143 8.20 -0.80 15.41
C VAL A 143 8.21 0.73 15.51
N ARG A 144 9.40 1.34 15.66
CA ARG A 144 9.54 2.81 15.65
C ARG A 144 9.18 3.38 14.27
N LEU A 145 9.60 2.73 13.19
CA LEU A 145 9.27 3.12 11.82
C LEU A 145 7.76 2.99 11.55
N PHE A 146 7.12 1.93 12.07
CA PHE A 146 5.68 1.73 11.97
C PHE A 146 4.89 2.83 12.68
N ARG A 147 5.28 3.18 13.92
CA ARG A 147 4.67 4.30 14.67
C ARG A 147 4.77 5.61 13.89
N LYS A 148 5.95 5.94 13.36
CA LYS A 148 6.18 7.15 12.55
C LYS A 148 5.31 7.14 11.29
N SER A 149 5.29 6.03 10.57
CA SER A 149 4.49 5.84 9.35
C SER A 149 2.99 6.03 9.59
N VAL A 150 2.45 5.47 10.67
CA VAL A 150 1.04 5.61 11.08
C VAL A 150 0.73 7.06 11.44
N TYR A 151 1.59 7.70 12.25
CA TYR A 151 1.43 9.08 12.66
C TYR A 151 1.43 10.04 11.48
N GLU A 152 2.40 9.92 10.57
CA GLU A 152 2.48 10.75 9.37
C GLU A 152 1.28 10.56 8.45
N ALA A 153 0.77 9.33 8.31
CA ALA A 153 -0.42 9.06 7.52
C ALA A 153 -1.67 9.73 8.10
N ARG A 154 -1.84 9.69 9.43
CA ARG A 154 -2.93 10.36 10.15
C ARG A 154 -2.83 11.88 10.09
N ARG A 155 -1.64 12.44 10.28
CA ARG A 155 -1.42 13.89 10.19
C ARG A 155 -1.78 14.48 8.83
N LYS A 156 -1.79 13.69 7.75
CA LYS A 156 -2.23 14.14 6.43
C LYS A 156 -3.75 14.25 6.29
N ILE A 157 -4.52 13.67 7.21
CA ILE A 157 -5.99 13.77 7.25
C ILE A 157 -6.41 14.92 8.13
N PHE A 158 -5.78 15.06 9.30
CA PHE A 158 -6.08 16.15 10.20
C PHE A 158 -5.68 17.49 9.60
N HIS A 159 -6.53 18.49 9.82
CA HIS A 159 -6.27 19.87 9.43
C HIS A 159 -4.95 20.35 10.05
N LYS A 160 -4.27 21.25 9.34
CA LYS A 160 -3.04 21.86 9.83
C LYS A 160 -3.34 22.55 11.17
N ILE A 161 -2.62 22.17 12.22
CA ILE A 161 -2.72 22.85 13.50
C ILE A 161 -2.18 24.27 13.30
N PRO A 162 -2.94 25.32 13.66
CA PRO A 162 -2.47 26.70 13.53
C PRO A 162 -1.20 26.90 14.37
N LYS A 163 -0.21 27.59 13.80
CA LYS A 163 1.08 27.85 14.47
C LYS A 163 1.09 29.15 15.26
N SER A 164 0.06 29.98 15.10
CA SER A 164 -0.08 31.26 15.78
C SER A 164 -1.53 31.51 16.14
N LEU A 165 -1.75 32.40 17.11
CA LEU A 165 -3.08 32.89 17.47
C LEU A 165 -3.83 33.47 16.26
N PHE A 166 -3.11 34.21 15.40
CA PHE A 166 -3.69 34.81 14.20
C PHE A 166 -4.17 33.75 13.21
N GLU A 167 -3.33 32.73 12.94
CA GLU A 167 -3.71 31.61 12.07
C GLU A 167 -4.90 30.84 12.68
N ALA A 168 -4.93 30.66 14.00
CA ALA A 168 -6.05 30.02 14.69
C ALA A 168 -7.36 30.79 14.51
N LYS A 169 -7.36 32.11 14.75
CA LYS A 169 -8.55 32.96 14.53
C LYS A 169 -9.01 32.95 13.08
N ALA A 170 -8.07 33.01 12.12
CA ALA A 170 -8.40 32.93 10.70
C ALA A 170 -9.04 31.58 10.32
N MET A 171 -8.53 30.47 10.88
CA MET A 171 -9.11 29.14 10.66
C MET A 171 -10.50 28.99 11.29
N ILE A 172 -10.72 29.50 12.50
CA ILE A 172 -12.04 29.47 13.14
C ILE A 172 -13.04 30.29 12.31
N PHE A 173 -12.67 31.50 11.90
CA PHE A 173 -13.51 32.38 11.09
C PHE A 173 -13.90 31.74 9.75
N GLN A 174 -12.95 31.07 9.07
CA GLN A 174 -13.22 30.36 7.81
C GLN A 174 -14.20 29.20 7.98
N ASN A 175 -14.07 28.46 9.08
CA ASN A 175 -14.90 27.28 9.37
C ASN A 175 -16.08 27.60 10.30
N LYS A 176 -16.46 28.88 10.47
CA LYS A 176 -17.48 29.30 11.44
C LYS A 176 -18.84 28.58 11.26
N LYS A 177 -19.14 28.20 10.02
CA LYS A 177 -20.37 27.49 9.62
C LYS A 177 -20.42 26.03 10.08
N ASP A 178 -19.27 25.45 10.41
CA ASP A 178 -19.19 24.05 10.86
C ASP A 178 -19.44 23.93 12.37
N PHE A 179 -19.41 25.05 13.10
CA PHE A 179 -19.71 25.10 14.53
C PHE A 179 -21.22 25.32 14.72
N VAL A 180 -21.97 24.22 14.70
CA VAL A 180 -23.43 24.22 14.86
C VAL A 180 -23.80 23.32 16.03
N SER A 181 -24.72 23.78 16.89
CA SER A 181 -25.35 23.02 17.98
C SER A 181 -26.86 23.15 17.83
N ASN A 182 -27.60 22.04 17.84
CA ASN A 182 -29.06 22.03 17.65
C ASN A 182 -29.56 22.82 16.42
N ASN A 183 -28.83 22.74 15.30
CA ASN A 183 -29.06 23.53 14.07
C ASN A 183 -28.87 25.05 14.19
N GLU A 184 -28.36 25.55 15.32
CA GLU A 184 -28.02 26.95 15.55
C GLU A 184 -26.51 27.18 15.52
N THR A 185 -26.10 28.41 15.17
CA THR A 185 -24.67 28.74 15.07
C THR A 185 -24.08 28.84 16.47
N PHE A 186 -23.07 28.02 16.76
CA PHE A 186 -22.42 27.93 18.08
C PHE A 186 -21.20 28.86 18.20
N CYS A 187 -20.70 29.39 17.09
CA CYS A 187 -19.52 30.27 17.05
C CYS A 187 -19.83 31.61 16.38
N PHE A 188 -19.65 32.70 17.15
CA PHE A 188 -19.86 34.07 16.70
C PHE A 188 -18.52 34.80 16.54
N MET A 189 -18.29 35.32 15.33
CA MET A 189 -17.15 36.17 14.97
C MET A 189 -17.53 37.12 13.83
N ASP A 190 -17.31 38.42 14.04
CA ASP A 190 -17.58 39.45 13.03
C ASP A 190 -16.47 39.54 11.99
N SER A 191 -15.21 39.38 12.41
CA SER A 191 -14.04 39.48 11.55
C SER A 191 -12.95 38.47 11.95
N LYS A 192 -11.92 38.31 11.11
CA LYS A 192 -10.77 37.44 11.39
C LYS A 192 -9.93 37.90 12.60
N SER A 193 -9.99 39.16 12.99
CA SER A 193 -9.29 39.70 14.16
C SER A 193 -10.12 39.64 15.44
N SER A 194 -11.46 39.55 15.30
CA SER A 194 -12.40 39.47 16.42
C SER A 194 -12.10 38.27 17.33
N VAL A 195 -12.55 38.37 18.58
CA VAL A 195 -12.49 37.25 19.53
C VAL A 195 -13.62 36.27 19.20
N PRO A 196 -13.35 34.97 19.05
CA PRO A 196 -14.41 33.97 18.90
C PRO A 196 -15.20 33.82 20.19
N ILE A 197 -16.52 33.96 20.09
CA ILE A 197 -17.46 33.72 21.18
C ILE A 197 -18.18 32.41 20.89
N PHE A 198 -18.12 31.47 21.84
CA PHE A 198 -18.84 30.20 21.77
C PHE A 198 -19.97 30.20 22.79
N THR A 199 -21.18 29.84 22.37
CA THR A 199 -22.39 29.86 23.21
C THR A 199 -22.99 28.46 23.27
N ASN A 200 -23.31 27.96 24.46
CA ASN A 200 -23.91 26.63 24.66
C ASN A 200 -25.24 26.41 23.94
#